data_AF-A0AAW0JGL7-F1
#
_entry.id   AF-A0AAW0JGL7-F1
#
_cell.length_a   1.000
_cell.length_b   1.000
_cell.length_c   1.000
_cell.angle_alpha   90.00
_cell.angle_beta   90.00
_cell.angle_gamma   90.00
#
_symmetry.space_group_name_H-M   'P 1'
#
loop_
_entity.id
_entity.type
_entity.pdbx_description
1 polymer ?
#
loop_
_entity_poly.entity_id
_entity_poly.type
_entity_poly.pdbx_seq_one_letter_code
_entity_poly.pdbx_strand_id
1 'polypeptide(L)' 'MGKCCGLRTARKHHSHRRDLKWHDKQYKKAYLGTALKANPEVHFKVVKVANVSLLALYKGKTERPRS' A
#
# COMPACT_ATOMS: atom_id res chain seq x y z
N MET A 1 4.36 -6.03 -35.11
CA MET A 1 4.79 -7.46 -35.14
C MET A 1 5.60 -7.74 -33.87
N GLY A 2 5.35 -8.82 -33.13
CA GLY A 2 6.07 -9.13 -31.88
C GLY A 2 5.32 -9.97 -30.85
N LYS A 3 4.01 -10.15 -31.00
CA LYS A 3 3.20 -11.07 -30.18
C LYS A 3 3.01 -12.38 -30.93
N CYS A 4 2.99 -13.51 -30.22
CA CYS A 4 2.71 -14.81 -30.83
C CYS A 4 1.24 -14.86 -31.27
N CYS A 5 0.94 -15.41 -32.45
CA CYS A 5 -0.43 -15.41 -33.03
C CYS A 5 -1.05 -16.82 -33.16
N GLY A 6 -0.46 -17.85 -32.53
CA GLY A 6 -0.93 -19.23 -32.65
C GLY A 6 -2.17 -19.52 -31.79
N LEU A 7 -3.01 -20.47 -32.22
CA LEU A 7 -4.24 -20.86 -31.50
C LEU A 7 -3.99 -21.32 -30.05
N ARG A 8 -2.81 -21.85 -29.75
CA ARG A 8 -2.44 -22.39 -28.42
C ARG A 8 -1.58 -21.42 -27.58
N THR A 9 -1.54 -20.12 -27.90
CA THR A 9 -0.68 -19.13 -27.21
C THR A 9 -1.38 -18.36 -26.08
N ALA A 10 -2.63 -18.72 -25.72
CA ALA A 10 -3.44 -17.98 -24.75
C ALA A 10 -2.72 -17.71 -23.40
N ARG A 11 -2.05 -18.71 -22.82
CA ARG A 11 -1.27 -18.54 -21.57
C ARG A 11 -0.17 -17.48 -21.71
N LYS A 12 0.53 -17.45 -22.85
CA LYS A 12 1.58 -16.47 -23.12
C LYS A 12 1.01 -15.05 -23.22
N HIS A 13 -0.15 -14.88 -23.87
CA HIS A 13 -0.84 -13.59 -23.88
C HIS A 13 -1.27 -13.13 -22.49
N HIS A 14 -1.78 -14.04 -21.65
CA HIS A 14 -2.19 -13.70 -20.30
C HIS A 14 -1.01 -13.24 -19.44
N SER A 15 0.10 -14.00 -19.42
CA SER A 15 1.31 -13.62 -18.68
C SER A 15 1.89 -12.31 -19.18
N HIS A 16 2.04 -12.15 -20.50
CA HIS A 16 2.57 -10.92 -21.08
C HIS A 16 1.72 -9.69 -20.73
N ARG A 17 0.38 -9.81 -20.70
CA ARG A 17 -0.49 -8.71 -20.26
C ARG A 17 -0.31 -8.37 -18.79
N ARG A 18 -0.10 -9.37 -17.91
CA ARG A 18 0.17 -9.14 -16.49
C ARG A 18 1.48 -8.38 -16.29
N ASP A 19 2.53 -8.77 -17.00
CA ASP A 19 3.83 -8.10 -16.94
C ASP A 19 3.74 -6.67 -17.46
N LEU A 20 3.07 -6.48 -18.61
CA LEU A 20 2.86 -5.15 -19.17
C LEU A 20 2.04 -4.22 -18.27
N LYS A 21 1.09 -4.77 -17.49
CA LYS A 21 0.26 -4.01 -16.56
C LYS A 21 1.10 -3.30 -15.49
N TRP A 22 2.25 -3.86 -15.11
CA TRP A 22 3.16 -3.24 -14.14
C TRP A 22 3.90 -2.00 -14.68
N HIS A 23 3.93 -1.79 -16.00
CA HIS A 23 4.45 -0.55 -16.58
C HIS A 23 3.45 0.60 -16.49
N ASP A 24 2.16 0.33 -16.30
CA ASP A 24 1.16 1.37 -16.12
C ASP A 24 1.35 2.08 -14.76
N LYS A 25 1.48 3.41 -14.83
CA LYS A 25 1.78 4.24 -13.65
C LYS A 25 0.66 4.20 -12.62
N GLN A 26 -0.60 4.20 -13.06
CA GLN A 26 -1.76 4.20 -12.17
C GLN A 26 -1.90 2.86 -11.46
N TYR A 27 -1.73 1.75 -12.19
CA TYR A 27 -1.70 0.41 -11.63
C TYR A 27 -0.57 0.26 -10.61
N LYS A 28 0.66 0.66 -10.97
CA LYS A 28 1.80 0.59 -10.04
C LYS A 28 1.54 1.41 -8.77
N LYS A 29 0.95 2.60 -8.87
CA LYS A 29 0.59 3.44 -7.73
C LYS A 29 -0.42 2.77 -6.80
N ALA A 30 -1.43 2.09 -7.34
CA ALA A 30 -2.48 1.44 -6.55
C ALA A 30 -1.98 0.18 -5.83
N TYR A 31 -1.03 -0.57 -6.41
CA TYR A 31 -0.67 -1.91 -5.92
C TYR A 31 0.70 -2.02 -5.23
N LEU A 32 1.62 -1.06 -5.42
CA LEU A 32 2.99 -1.19 -4.88
C LEU A 32 3.11 -0.77 -3.40
N GLY A 33 2.07 -0.15 -2.83
CA GLY A 33 2.01 0.20 -1.39
C GLY A 33 3.04 1.24 -0.93
N THR A 34 3.97 1.66 -1.79
CA THR A 34 5.02 2.65 -1.53
C THR A 34 4.49 3.99 -1.06
N ALA A 35 3.27 4.37 -1.46
CA ALA A 35 2.65 5.61 -1.01
C ALA A 35 2.24 5.60 0.47
N LEU A 36 2.07 4.42 1.10
CA LEU A 36 1.55 4.28 2.46
C LEU A 36 2.65 4.22 3.53
N LYS A 37 3.92 4.05 3.13
CA LYS A 37 5.04 3.88 4.06
C LYS A 37 6.02 5.03 3.91
N ALA A 38 5.79 6.10 4.67
CA ALA A 38 6.69 7.26 4.72
C ALA A 38 8.03 6.95 5.42
N ASN A 39 8.05 6.01 6.36
CA ASN A 39 9.25 5.56 7.07
C ASN A 39 9.49 4.06 6.83
N PRO A 40 10.54 3.66 6.10
CA PRO A 40 10.78 2.27 5.73
C PRO A 40 11.12 1.36 6.92
N GLU A 41 11.74 1.91 7.98
CA GLU A 41 12.26 1.16 9.13
C GLU A 41 11.27 1.01 10.29
N VAL A 42 10.29 1.91 10.40
CA VAL A 42 9.34 1.90 11.51
C VAL A 42 8.12 1.07 11.11
N HIS A 43 7.92 -0.06 11.80
CA HIS A 43 6.83 -1.00 11.51
C HIS A 43 5.60 -0.83 12.42
N PHE A 44 5.71 0.00 13.47
CA PHE A 44 4.69 0.16 14.49
C PHE A 44 4.31 1.63 14.65
N LYS A 45 3.05 1.90 15.00
CA LYS A 45 2.56 3.26 15.31
C LYS A 45 1.94 3.28 16.70
N VAL A 46 2.14 4.36 17.44
CA VAL A 46 1.51 4.57 18.74
C VAL A 46 0.04 4.97 18.52
N VAL A 47 -0.90 4.23 19.11
CA VAL A 47 -2.34 4.50 19.00
C VAL A 47 -2.94 5.05 20.30
N LYS A 48 -2.40 4.61 21.45
CA LYS A 48 -2.84 4.99 22.80
C LYS A 48 -1.64 5.17 23.73
N VAL A 49 -1.79 6.00 24.75
CA VAL A 49 -0.84 6.17 25.87
C VAL A 49 -1.62 6.22 27.17
N ALA A 50 -1.15 5.52 28.21
CA ALA A 50 -1.80 5.46 29.52
C ALA A 50 -3.32 5.18 29.43
N ASN A 51 -3.72 4.20 28.60
CA ASN A 51 -5.11 3.83 28.31
C ASN A 51 -5.98 4.90 27.62
N VAL A 52 -5.42 6.04 27.23
CA VAL A 52 -6.10 7.13 26.51
C VAL A 52 -5.68 7.16 25.04
N SER A 53 -6.60 7.47 24.13
CA SER A 53 -6.28 7.57 22.69
C SER A 53 -5.44 8.80 22.36
N LEU A 54 -4.41 8.61 21.51
CA LEU A 54 -3.55 9.72 21.07
C LEU A 54 -4.35 10.80 20.34
N LEU A 55 -5.40 10.39 19.61
CA LEU A 55 -6.31 11.30 18.90
C LEU A 55 -7.14 12.16 19.86
N ALA A 56 -7.55 11.62 21.02
CA ALA A 56 -8.29 12.39 22.02
C ALA A 56 -7.38 13.41 22.72
N LEU A 57 -6.14 13.04 23.04
CA LEU A 57 -5.12 13.96 23.58
C LEU A 57 -4.80 15.07 22.57
N TYR A 58 -4.56 14.72 21.31
CA TYR A 58 -4.24 15.68 20.25
C TYR A 58 -5.38 16.69 20.01
N LYS A 59 -6.63 16.23 20.05
CA LYS A 59 -7.82 17.09 19.92
C LYS A 59 -8.20 17.82 21.21
N GLY A 60 -7.45 17.66 22.30
CA GLY A 60 -7.76 18.26 23.60
C GLY A 60 -9.06 17.76 24.23
N LYS A 61 -9.58 16.59 23.81
CA LYS A 61 -10.83 16.02 24.34
C LYS A 61 -10.66 15.42 25.73
N THR A 62 -9.44 15.04 26.08
CA THR A 62 -9.06 14.40 27.34
C THR A 62 -7.65 14.84 27.70
N GLU A 63 -7.34 14.98 28.99
CA GLU A 63 -5.96 15.20 29.44
C GLU A 63 -5.21 13.88 29.62
N ARG A 64 -3.88 13.96 29.59
CA ARG A 64 -3.03 12.82 29.95
C ARG A 64 -3.23 12.53 31.45
N PRO A 65 -3.58 11.29 31.82
CA PRO A 65 -3.69 10.93 33.23
C PRO A 65 -2.33 11.15 33.91
N ARG A 66 -2.36 11.91 35.00
CA ARG A 66 -1.20 12.13 35.87
C ARG A 66 -1.17 10.95 36.84
N SER A 67 -0.02 10.27 36.94
CA SER A 67 0.25 9.31 38.01
C SER A 67 0.53 10.04 39.31
#